data_AF-A0A7X8V8N7-F1
#
_entry.id   AF-A0A7X8V8N7-F1
#
_cell.length_a   1.000
_cell.length_b   1.000
_cell.length_c   1.000
_cell.angle_alpha   90.00
_cell.angle_beta   90.00
_cell.angle_gamma   90.00
#
_symmetry.space_group_name_H-M   'P 1'
#
loop_
_entity.id
_entity.type
_entity.pdbx_description
1 polymer ?
#
loop_
_entity_poly.entity_id
_entity_poly.type
_entity_poly.pdbx_seq_one_letter_code
_entity_poly.pdbx_strand_id
1 'polypeptide(L)' 'MAKIHGAVVVDTERCKGCNLCVLACPLGVLELTPKTVNTKGYHYSQPVHE' A
#
# COMPACT_ATOMS: atom_id res chain seq x y z
N MET A 1 -3.44 -19.81 8.20
CA MET A 1 -2.24 -19.22 7.56
C MET A 1 -1.45 -18.51 8.64
N ALA A 2 -0.18 -18.86 8.85
CA ALA A 2 0.66 -18.20 9.83
C ALA A 2 0.85 -16.73 9.41
N LYS A 3 0.61 -15.78 10.33
CA LYS A 3 0.89 -14.36 10.07
C LYS A 3 2.39 -14.15 10.13
N ILE A 4 2.98 -13.64 9.06
CA ILE A 4 4.38 -13.20 9.06
C ILE A 4 4.47 -11.92 9.89
N HIS A 5 5.30 -11.92 10.92
CA HIS A 5 5.57 -10.72 11.71
C HIS A 5 6.55 -9.82 10.95
N GLY A 6 6.22 -8.52 10.82
CA GLY A 6 7.05 -7.54 10.12
C GLY A 6 6.61 -7.23 8.69
N ALA A 7 5.65 -7.96 8.13
CA ALA A 7 5.06 -7.62 6.84
C ALA A 7 4.18 -6.36 6.95
N VAL A 8 4.34 -5.43 6.01
CA VAL A 8 3.47 -4.26 5.87
C VAL A 8 2.17 -4.69 5.19
N VAL A 9 1.04 -4.46 5.85
CA VAL A 9 -0.29 -4.75 5.31
C VAL A 9 -1.06 -3.45 5.20
N VAL A 10 -1.55 -3.15 4.00
CA VAL A 10 -2.39 -1.98 3.73
C VAL A 10 -3.85 -2.44 3.67
N ASP A 11 -4.70 -1.84 4.51
CA ASP A 11 -6.14 -1.97 4.37
C ASP A 11 -6.58 -1.11 3.17
N THR A 12 -6.94 -1.78 2.07
CA THR A 12 -7.25 -1.16 0.78
C THR A 12 -8.46 -0.24 0.85
N GLU A 13 -9.48 -0.59 1.64
CA GLU A 13 -10.73 0.17 1.74
C GLU A 13 -10.63 1.39 2.67
N ARG A 14 -9.63 1.38 3.56
CA ARG A 14 -9.28 2.52 4.41
C ARG A 14 -8.23 3.44 3.79
N CYS A 15 -7.38 2.92 2.91
CA CYS A 15 -6.36 3.70 2.23
C CYS A 15 -7.00 4.77 1.33
N LYS A 16 -6.50 6.01 1.42
CA LYS A 16 -6.98 7.16 0.63
C LYS A 16 -6.03 7.57 -0.49
N GLY A 17 -4.95 6.82 -0.71
CA GLY A 17 -3.95 7.15 -1.74
C GLY A 17 -3.19 8.46 -1.51
N CYS A 18 -2.96 8.86 -0.25
CA CYS A 18 -2.31 10.14 0.06
C CYS A 18 -0.80 10.18 -0.20
N ASN A 19 -0.20 9.07 -0.64
CA ASN A 19 1.24 8.93 -0.96
C ASN A 19 2.25 9.15 0.19
N LEU A 20 1.81 9.48 1.40
CA LEU A 20 2.71 9.78 2.53
C LEU A 20 3.56 8.57 2.96
N CYS A 21 2.98 7.37 2.97
CA CYS A 21 3.70 6.15 3.34
C CYS A 21 4.76 5.75 2.30
N VAL A 22 4.48 5.96 1.01
CA VAL A 22 5.41 5.72 -0.09
C VAL A 22 6.65 6.62 0.06
N LEU A 23 6.43 7.92 0.28
CA LEU A 23 7.53 8.88 0.48
C LEU A 23 8.32 8.63 1.77
N ALA A 24 7.66 8.17 2.82
CA ALA A 24 8.30 7.89 4.10
C ALA A 24 9.09 6.57 4.12
N CYS A 25 8.84 5.67 3.17
CA CYS A 25 9.45 4.34 3.18
C CYS A 25 10.94 4.42 2.81
N PRO A 26 11.86 4.14 3.74
CA PRO A 26 13.30 4.25 3.47
C PRO A 26 13.80 3.18 2.50
N LEU A 27 13.05 2.08 2.36
CA LEU A 27 13.39 0.98 1.46
C LEU A 27 12.76 1.14 0.07
N GLY A 28 11.86 2.11 -0.13
CA GLY A 28 11.18 2.31 -1.41
C GLY A 28 10.36 1.08 -1.87
N VAL A 29 9.81 0.30 -0.93
CA VAL A 29 9.07 -0.94 -1.23
C VAL A 29 7.56 -0.76 -1.30
N LEU A 30 7.07 0.48 -1.29
CA LEU A 30 5.65 0.81 -1.39
C LEU A 30 5.42 1.71 -2.60
N GLU A 31 4.30 1.52 -3.30
CA GLU A 31 3.80 2.44 -4.32
C GLU A 31 2.29 2.65 -4.16
N LEU A 32 1.70 3.57 -4.94
CA LEU A 32 0.26 3.62 -5.18
C LEU A 32 -0.09 2.82 -6.45
N THR A 33 -1.20 2.11 -6.42
CA THR A 33 -1.66 1.30 -7.55
C THR A 33 -1.81 2.14 -8.83
N PRO A 34 -1.15 1.81 -9.95
CA PRO A 34 -1.16 2.67 -11.13
C PRO A 34 -2.47 2.56 -11.94
N LYS A 35 -3.15 1.42 -11.88
CA LYS A 35 -4.28 1.08 -12.76
C LYS A 35 -5.56 0.67 -12.03
N THR A 36 -5.48 0.42 -10.72
CA THR A 36 -6.61 -0.06 -9.93
C THR A 36 -6.94 0.93 -8.82
N VAL A 37 -8.20 0.91 -8.40
CA VAL A 37 -8.72 1.73 -7.32
C VAL A 37 -9.59 0.87 -6.40
N ASN A 38 -9.74 1.29 -5.14
CA ASN A 38 -10.67 0.66 -4.20
C ASN A 38 -12.13 1.04 -4.48
N THR A 39 -13.08 0.59 -3.65
CA THR A 39 -14.52 0.88 -3.83
C THR A 39 -14.87 2.38 -3.79
N LYS A 40 -13.99 3.21 -3.23
CA LYS A 40 -14.14 4.66 -3.12
C LYS A 40 -13.41 5.43 -4.24
N GLY A 41 -12.76 4.73 -5.16
CA GLY A 41 -12.03 5.35 -6.28
C GLY A 41 -10.62 5.83 -5.95
N TYR A 42 -10.02 5.41 -4.83
CA TYR A 42 -8.63 5.77 -4.49
C TYR A 42 -7.64 4.74 -5.03
N HIS A 43 -6.56 5.25 -5.65
CA HIS A 43 -5.33 4.48 -5.89
C HIS A 43 -4.67 4.19 -4.54
N TYR A 44 -4.85 2.99 -4.02
CA TYR A 44 -4.37 2.61 -2.69
C TYR A 44 -2.90 2.21 -2.72
N SER A 45 -2.25 2.18 -1.56
CA SER A 45 -0.85 1.75 -1.47
C SER A 45 -0.70 0.24 -1.49
N GLN A 46 0.30 -0.26 -2.20
CA GLN A 46 0.67 -1.68 -2.24
C GLN A 46 2.20 -1.86 -2.11
N PRO A 47 2.66 -3.01 -1.57
CA PRO A 47 4.06 -3.39 -1.68
C PRO A 47 4.42 -3.79 -3.12
N VAL A 48 5.65 -3.47 -3.56
CA VAL A 48 6.11 -3.68 -4.95
C VAL A 48 7.32 -4.60 -5.11
N HIS A 49 7.99 -4.91 -4.01
CA HIS A 49 9.19 -5.74 -4.01
C HIS A 49 8.93 -6.93 -3.09
N GLU A 50 8.90 -8.13 -3.70
CA GLU A 50 8.81 -9.43 -3.01
C GLU A 50 10.19 -10.08 -2.95
#